data_AF-A0A1G4YWJ1-F1
#
_entry.id   AF-A0A1G4YWJ1-F1
#
_cell.length_a   1.000
_cell.length_b   1.000
_cell.length_c   1.000
_cell.angle_alpha   90.00
_cell.angle_beta   90.00
_cell.angle_gamma   90.00
#
_symmetry.space_group_name_H-M   'P 1'
#
loop_
_entity.id
_entity.type
_entity.pdbx_description
1 polymer ?
#
loop_
_entity_poly.entity_id
_entity_poly.type
_entity_poly.pdbx_seq_one_letter_code
_entity_poly.pdbx_strand_id
1 'polypeptide(L)'
;MAFEKYLLATALFVSSLVASAAQPSAGLIEVRPDGRRTVFTTERLSRSDHVVAQHAGAQGDAKCCVSLRITGTQKRRTDVSDELKGRQVRAYALPPLKAADAVPFVGGALVFKAGERDSVAAERALLGGAADKTIPQVCTSSEGAHLLQLGSGGEPQAHLYMHFGYDVEPTCDEALLTRLSEAGAPK
;
A
#
# COMPACT_ATOMS: atom_id res chain seq x y z
N MET A 1 68.19 28.08 -7.97
CA MET A 1 67.71 26.68 -7.92
C MET A 1 66.20 26.75 -7.81
N ALA A 2 65.54 26.17 -8.79
CA ALA A 2 64.19 26.50 -9.22
C ALA A 2 63.23 25.31 -9.03
N PHE A 3 61.94 25.62 -9.10
CA PHE A 3 60.76 24.75 -9.24
C PHE A 3 60.32 23.97 -7.99
N GLU A 4 59.28 24.44 -7.29
CA GLU A 4 57.85 24.37 -7.65
C GLU A 4 57.28 22.95 -7.74
N LYS A 5 56.16 22.78 -7.00
CA LYS A 5 54.98 22.00 -7.37
C LYS A 5 55.15 20.48 -7.48
N TYR A 6 54.77 19.78 -6.42
CA TYR A 6 53.86 18.63 -6.55
C TYR A 6 52.83 18.63 -5.41
N LEU A 7 51.93 19.60 -5.50
CA LEU A 7 50.51 19.39 -5.24
C LEU A 7 50.06 18.16 -6.04
N LEU A 8 49.57 17.11 -5.37
CA LEU A 8 48.60 16.19 -5.98
C LEU A 8 47.77 15.54 -4.88
N ALA A 9 46.76 16.32 -4.51
CA ALA A 9 45.42 15.92 -4.09
C ALA A 9 45.05 14.44 -4.29
N THR A 10 45.02 13.67 -3.20
CA THR A 10 44.15 12.51 -3.05
C THR A 10 42.85 12.96 -2.39
N ALA A 11 41.94 13.49 -3.20
CA ALA A 11 40.56 13.71 -2.81
C ALA A 11 39.84 12.34 -2.78
N LEU A 12 39.71 11.76 -1.58
CA LEU A 12 38.80 10.64 -1.34
C LEU A 12 37.36 11.14 -1.45
N PHE A 13 36.78 11.05 -2.64
CA PHE A 13 35.33 11.10 -2.83
C PHE A 13 34.72 9.80 -2.31
N VAL A 14 34.47 9.72 -1.00
CA VAL A 14 33.59 8.71 -0.41
C VAL A 14 32.17 9.07 -0.83
N SER A 15 31.74 8.56 -1.97
CA SER A 15 30.34 8.59 -2.40
C SER A 15 29.59 7.57 -1.54
N SER A 16 29.14 8.01 -0.37
CA SER A 16 28.15 7.30 0.42
C SER A 16 26.85 7.24 -0.39
N LEU A 17 26.68 6.15 -1.13
CA LEU A 17 25.39 5.72 -1.66
C LEU A 17 24.49 5.46 -0.45
N VAL A 18 23.72 6.47 -0.07
CA VAL A 18 22.61 6.30 0.86
C VAL A 18 21.58 5.44 0.11
N ALA A 19 21.65 4.13 0.34
CA ALA A 19 20.63 3.20 -0.14
C ALA A 19 19.34 3.53 0.61
N SER A 20 18.50 4.34 0.00
CA SER A 20 17.14 4.56 0.49
C SER A 20 16.38 3.26 0.27
N ALA A 21 16.05 2.56 1.37
CA ALA A 21 15.23 1.37 1.31
C ALA A 21 13.86 1.77 0.74
N ALA A 22 13.50 1.21 -0.41
CA ALA A 22 12.19 1.45 -1.01
C ALA A 22 11.11 0.92 -0.05
N GLN A 23 10.26 1.82 0.46
CA GLN A 23 9.13 1.41 1.28
C GLN A 23 8.11 0.65 0.42
N PRO A 24 7.51 -0.44 0.94
CA PRO A 24 6.48 -1.14 0.21
C PRO A 24 5.30 -0.20 -0.07
N SER A 25 4.73 -0.34 -1.26
CA SER A 25 3.65 0.55 -1.69
C SER A 25 2.31 0.12 -1.10
N ALA A 26 1.47 1.08 -0.72
CA ALA A 26 0.11 0.78 -0.30
C ALA A 26 -0.75 0.16 -1.41
N GLY A 27 -1.69 -0.68 -0.98
CA GLY A 27 -2.81 -1.13 -1.79
C GLY A 27 -4.03 -1.43 -0.93
N LEU A 28 -5.22 -1.37 -1.53
CA LEU A 28 -6.48 -1.71 -0.89
C LEU A 28 -6.89 -3.12 -1.35
N ILE A 29 -7.22 -4.02 -0.43
CA ILE A 29 -7.73 -5.36 -0.75
C ILE A 29 -9.26 -5.38 -0.63
N GLU A 30 -9.92 -6.04 -1.58
CA GLU A 30 -11.35 -6.36 -1.56
C GLU A 30 -11.53 -7.87 -1.62
N VAL A 31 -12.37 -8.39 -0.75
CA VAL A 31 -12.90 -9.75 -0.77
C VAL A 31 -14.41 -9.65 -1.04
N ARG A 32 -14.87 -10.26 -2.13
CA ARG A 32 -16.30 -10.30 -2.49
C ARG A 32 -16.98 -11.54 -1.91
N PRO A 33 -18.32 -11.56 -1.79
CA PRO A 33 -19.07 -12.71 -1.28
C PRO A 33 -18.85 -14.02 -2.07
N ASP A 34 -18.44 -13.94 -3.34
CA ASP A 34 -18.11 -15.11 -4.17
C ASP A 34 -16.68 -15.64 -3.92
N GLY A 35 -15.95 -15.06 -2.97
CA GLY A 35 -14.58 -15.41 -2.63
C GLY A 35 -13.53 -14.78 -3.54
N ARG A 36 -13.92 -13.96 -4.54
CA ARG A 36 -12.94 -13.22 -5.36
C ARG A 36 -12.17 -12.24 -4.48
N ARG A 37 -10.85 -12.28 -4.61
CA ARG A 37 -9.92 -11.35 -3.97
C ARG A 37 -9.23 -10.48 -5.00
N THR A 38 -9.21 -9.18 -4.76
CA THR A 38 -8.60 -8.19 -5.65
C THR A 38 -7.77 -7.21 -4.82
N VAL A 39 -6.56 -6.89 -5.28
CA VAL A 39 -5.80 -5.75 -4.75
C VAL A 39 -5.86 -4.59 -5.73
N PHE A 40 -6.04 -3.39 -5.19
CA PHE A 40 -6.05 -2.12 -5.88
C PHE A 40 -4.81 -1.33 -5.46
N THR A 41 -4.00 -0.92 -6.42
CA THR A 41 -2.81 -0.12 -6.16
C THR A 41 -2.48 0.76 -7.36
N THR A 42 -1.76 1.84 -7.13
CA THR A 42 -1.23 2.70 -8.20
C THR A 42 0.02 2.10 -8.85
N GLU A 43 0.60 1.08 -8.22
CA GLU A 43 1.77 0.38 -8.71
C GLU A 43 1.46 -0.57 -9.87
N ARG A 44 2.40 -0.66 -10.82
CA ARG A 44 2.36 -1.72 -11.83
C ARG A 44 2.94 -2.99 -11.25
N LEU A 45 2.11 -4.03 -11.15
CA LEU A 45 2.48 -5.34 -10.61
C LEU A 45 2.64 -6.41 -11.70
N SER A 46 3.47 -7.39 -11.37
CA SER A 46 3.77 -8.61 -12.10
C SER A 46 3.45 -9.83 -11.25
N ARG A 47 3.51 -11.04 -11.83
CA ARG A 47 3.26 -12.30 -11.10
C ARG A 47 4.34 -12.68 -10.09
N SER A 48 5.53 -12.08 -10.19
CA SER A 48 6.60 -12.26 -9.22
C SER A 48 6.46 -11.37 -8.00
N ASP A 49 5.63 -10.33 -8.08
CA ASP A 49 5.35 -9.46 -6.94
C ASP A 49 4.40 -10.15 -5.96
N HIS A 50 4.46 -9.72 -4.70
CA HIS A 50 3.62 -10.26 -3.63
C HIS A 50 2.97 -9.14 -2.83
N VAL A 51 1.92 -9.53 -2.12
CA VAL A 51 1.05 -8.63 -1.37
C VAL A 51 0.91 -9.19 0.03
N VAL A 52 1.17 -8.37 1.04
CA VAL A 52 0.79 -8.66 2.42
C VAL A 52 -0.48 -7.89 2.71
N ALA A 53 -1.57 -8.58 3.01
CA ALA A 53 -2.88 -7.96 3.16
C ALA A 53 -3.55 -8.32 4.47
N GLN A 54 -4.38 -7.39 4.96
CA GLN A 54 -5.38 -7.71 5.99
C GLN A 54 -6.40 -8.72 5.45
N HIS A 55 -6.99 -9.46 6.37
CA HIS A 55 -8.11 -10.34 6.09
C HIS A 55 -9.18 -10.18 7.17
N ALA A 56 -10.40 -10.61 6.87
CA ALA A 56 -11.45 -10.66 7.86
C ALA A 56 -11.19 -11.78 8.88
N GLY A 57 -11.44 -11.48 10.15
CA GLY A 57 -11.71 -12.45 11.21
C GLY A 57 -13.14 -12.98 11.11
N ALA A 58 -13.51 -13.88 12.02
CA ALA A 58 -14.82 -14.53 12.01
C ALA A 58 -15.99 -13.55 12.19
N GLN A 59 -15.76 -12.39 12.79
CA GLN A 59 -16.76 -11.34 13.00
C GLN A 59 -16.62 -10.17 12.01
N GLY A 60 -15.81 -10.33 10.95
CA GLY A 60 -15.53 -9.27 9.98
C GLY A 60 -14.51 -8.24 10.47
N ASP A 61 -13.95 -8.43 11.66
CA ASP A 61 -12.88 -7.59 12.21
C ASP A 61 -11.59 -7.75 11.39
N ALA A 62 -10.87 -6.64 11.18
CA ALA A 62 -9.61 -6.68 10.44
C ALA A 62 -8.53 -7.43 11.23
N LYS A 63 -7.98 -8.47 10.61
CA LYS A 63 -6.85 -9.24 11.12
C LYS A 63 -5.65 -9.10 10.20
N CYS A 64 -4.48 -9.14 10.80
CA CYS A 64 -3.23 -9.14 10.07
C CYS A 64 -2.52 -10.49 10.21
N CYS A 65 -1.80 -10.99 9.20
CA CYS A 65 -1.92 -10.65 7.78
C CYS A 65 -1.70 -11.93 6.98
N VAL A 66 -2.03 -11.89 5.69
CA VAL A 66 -1.75 -12.98 4.75
C VAL A 66 -0.83 -12.52 3.64
N SER A 67 0.17 -13.34 3.30
CA SER A 67 0.98 -13.14 2.09
C SER A 67 0.32 -13.82 0.89
N LEU A 68 0.14 -13.08 -0.20
CA LEU A 68 -0.59 -13.47 -1.40
C LEU A 68 0.23 -13.12 -2.65
N ARG A 69 0.17 -13.99 -3.65
CA ARG A 69 0.80 -13.76 -4.96
C ARG A 69 -0.19 -13.19 -5.95
N ILE A 70 0.30 -12.42 -6.92
CA ILE A 70 -0.53 -11.94 -8.02
C ILE A 70 -0.81 -13.10 -9.01
N THR A 71 -2.09 -13.35 -9.29
CA THR A 71 -2.53 -14.41 -10.23
C THR A 71 -2.86 -13.87 -11.62
N GLY A 72 -3.23 -12.59 -11.71
CA GLY A 72 -3.53 -11.92 -12.97
C GLY A 72 -3.88 -10.45 -12.81
N THR A 73 -4.11 -9.78 -13.93
CA THR A 73 -4.63 -8.41 -13.97
C THR A 73 -6.15 -8.48 -14.19
N GLN A 74 -6.89 -7.61 -13.52
CA GLN A 74 -8.34 -7.48 -13.74
C GLN A 74 -8.67 -6.30 -14.65
N LYS A 75 -9.93 -6.27 -15.12
CA LYS A 75 -10.46 -5.10 -15.84
C LYS A 75 -10.32 -3.85 -14.96
N ARG A 76 -10.11 -2.71 -15.62
CA ARG A 76 -10.11 -1.41 -14.95
C ARG A 76 -11.43 -1.22 -14.21
N ARG A 77 -11.33 -0.85 -12.94
CA ARG A 77 -12.43 -0.37 -12.11
C ARG A 77 -12.40 1.15 -12.07
N THR A 78 -13.58 1.76 -12.09
CA THR A 78 -13.76 3.23 -12.06
C THR A 78 -14.23 3.72 -10.70
N ASP A 79 -14.63 2.80 -9.85
CA ASP A 79 -15.08 3.02 -8.47
C ASP A 79 -13.92 3.04 -7.47
N VAL A 80 -12.66 2.95 -7.94
CA VAL A 80 -11.47 3.09 -7.09
C VAL A 80 -10.53 4.15 -7.65
N SER A 81 -10.13 5.12 -6.83
CA SER A 81 -9.34 6.30 -7.20
C SER A 81 -8.16 6.54 -6.24
N ASP A 82 -7.14 7.26 -6.72
CA ASP A 82 -6.05 7.81 -5.92
C ASP A 82 -6.37 9.28 -5.63
N GLU A 83 -6.91 9.55 -4.44
CA GLU A 83 -7.33 10.88 -3.99
C GLU A 83 -6.15 11.77 -3.59
N LEU A 84 -4.95 11.19 -3.41
CA LEU A 84 -3.76 11.97 -3.04
C LEU A 84 -3.07 12.56 -4.27
N LYS A 85 -2.88 11.77 -5.32
CA LYS A 85 -2.07 12.17 -6.50
C LYS A 85 -2.78 12.01 -7.83
N GLY A 86 -4.03 11.55 -7.84
CA GLY A 86 -4.79 11.32 -9.08
C GLY A 86 -4.20 10.26 -10.00
N ARG A 87 -3.31 9.38 -9.50
CA ARG A 87 -2.68 8.35 -10.34
C ARG A 87 -3.67 7.27 -10.71
N GLN A 88 -3.39 6.59 -11.82
CA GLN A 88 -4.20 5.46 -12.26
C GLN A 88 -4.12 4.30 -11.24
N VAL A 89 -5.26 3.97 -10.64
CA VAL A 89 -5.42 2.75 -9.84
C VAL A 89 -5.60 1.54 -10.76
N ARG A 90 -4.88 0.46 -10.45
CA ARG A 90 -4.86 -0.80 -11.17
C ARG A 90 -5.38 -1.91 -10.26
N ALA A 91 -6.09 -2.87 -10.85
CA ALA A 91 -6.69 -3.99 -10.17
C ALA A 91 -5.96 -5.30 -10.52
N TYR A 92 -5.59 -6.08 -9.52
CA TYR A 92 -4.91 -7.36 -9.69
C TYR A 92 -5.63 -8.47 -8.94
N ALA A 93 -5.79 -9.61 -9.60
CA ALA A 93 -6.42 -10.79 -9.03
C ALA A 93 -5.47 -11.50 -8.07
N LEU A 94 -5.97 -11.86 -6.90
CA LEU A 94 -5.30 -12.69 -5.91
C LEU A 94 -5.94 -14.09 -5.92
N PRO A 95 -5.32 -15.12 -5.31
CA PRO A 95 -5.93 -16.45 -5.23
C PRO A 95 -7.33 -16.34 -4.60
N PRO A 96 -8.39 -16.93 -5.15
CA PRO A 96 -9.72 -16.79 -4.57
C PRO A 96 -9.84 -17.57 -3.26
N LEU A 97 -10.82 -17.20 -2.43
CA LEU A 97 -11.35 -18.05 -1.36
C LEU A 97 -12.49 -18.90 -1.92
N LYS A 98 -12.87 -19.97 -1.22
CA LYS A 98 -14.15 -20.64 -1.50
C LYS A 98 -15.26 -19.73 -1.00
N ALA A 99 -16.38 -19.67 -1.71
CA ALA A 99 -17.51 -18.82 -1.32
C ALA A 99 -18.03 -19.11 0.11
N ALA A 100 -18.00 -20.38 0.54
CA ALA A 100 -18.39 -20.76 1.90
C ALA A 100 -17.45 -20.20 3.00
N ASP A 101 -16.21 -19.89 2.64
CA ASP A 101 -15.19 -19.36 3.56
C ASP A 101 -15.02 -17.84 3.39
N ALA A 102 -15.77 -17.22 2.47
CA ALA A 102 -15.60 -15.82 2.09
C ALA A 102 -16.42 -14.91 3.00
N VAL A 103 -15.73 -14.17 3.86
CA VAL A 103 -16.30 -13.02 4.57
C VAL A 103 -16.00 -11.76 3.74
N PRO A 104 -17.03 -11.05 3.22
CA PRO A 104 -16.83 -9.82 2.48
C PRO A 104 -16.06 -8.79 3.30
N PHE A 105 -15.03 -8.20 2.70
CA PHE A 105 -14.07 -7.40 3.46
C PHE A 105 -13.36 -6.41 2.56
N VAL A 106 -13.11 -5.21 3.08
CA VAL A 106 -12.22 -4.21 2.48
C VAL A 106 -11.16 -3.87 3.52
N GLY A 107 -9.89 -3.91 3.13
CA GLY A 107 -8.79 -3.69 4.08
C GLY A 107 -7.51 -3.19 3.42
N GLY A 108 -6.51 -2.94 4.26
CA GLY A 108 -5.20 -2.46 3.87
C GLY A 108 -4.29 -3.58 3.38
N ALA A 109 -3.41 -3.24 2.46
CA ALA A 109 -2.38 -4.12 1.95
C ALA A 109 -1.09 -3.34 1.65
N LEU A 110 0.02 -4.08 1.67
CA LEU A 110 1.34 -3.64 1.25
C LEU A 110 1.78 -4.49 0.07
N VAL A 111 2.33 -3.83 -0.94
CA VAL A 111 2.82 -4.40 -2.18
C VAL A 111 4.35 -4.39 -2.16
N PHE A 112 4.93 -5.54 -2.47
CA PHE A 112 6.37 -5.74 -2.53
C PHE A 112 6.79 -6.15 -3.93
N LYS A 113 7.74 -5.41 -4.52
CA LYS A 113 8.26 -5.76 -5.84
C LYS A 113 9.30 -6.87 -5.73
N ALA A 114 9.26 -7.79 -6.67
CA ALA A 114 10.28 -8.81 -6.80
C ALA A 114 11.67 -8.17 -6.99
N GLY A 115 12.65 -8.65 -6.24
CA GLY A 115 14.04 -8.17 -6.34
C GLY A 115 14.39 -6.96 -5.46
N GLU A 116 13.43 -6.38 -4.74
CA GLU A 116 13.73 -5.40 -3.70
C GLU A 116 14.38 -6.09 -2.49
N ARG A 117 15.64 -5.72 -2.19
CA ARG A 117 16.49 -6.39 -1.18
C ARG A 117 15.86 -6.46 0.22
N ASP A 118 15.06 -5.47 0.58
CA ASP A 118 14.46 -5.37 1.92
C ASP A 118 13.04 -5.95 1.99
N SER A 119 12.47 -6.38 0.86
CA SER A 119 11.10 -6.89 0.78
C SER A 119 10.87 -8.13 1.66
N VAL A 120 11.81 -9.08 1.66
CA VAL A 120 11.67 -10.35 2.39
C VAL A 120 11.74 -10.16 3.91
N ALA A 121 12.63 -9.27 4.38
CA ALA A 121 12.77 -8.99 5.81
C ALA A 121 11.55 -8.21 6.33
N ALA A 122 11.10 -7.20 5.56
CA ALA A 122 9.88 -6.46 5.87
C ALA A 122 8.64 -7.37 5.86
N GLU A 123 8.47 -8.20 4.82
CA GLU A 123 7.38 -9.19 4.75
C GLU A 123 7.37 -10.10 5.98
N ARG A 124 8.52 -10.68 6.34
CA ARG A 124 8.62 -11.57 7.51
C ARG A 124 8.27 -10.84 8.81
N ALA A 125 8.72 -9.59 8.98
CA ALA A 125 8.39 -8.80 10.17
C ALA A 125 6.88 -8.54 10.27
N LEU A 126 6.23 -8.22 9.15
CA LEU A 126 4.79 -8.02 9.10
C LEU A 126 4.03 -9.30 9.47
N LEU A 127 4.39 -10.42 8.86
CA LEU A 127 3.78 -11.72 9.16
C LEU A 127 4.04 -12.20 10.60
N GLY A 128 5.11 -11.70 11.24
CA GLY A 128 5.45 -11.97 12.63
C GLY A 128 4.75 -11.09 13.67
N GLY A 129 3.82 -10.22 13.26
CA GLY A 129 3.03 -9.37 14.15
C GLY A 129 3.50 -7.91 14.26
N ALA A 130 4.53 -7.49 13.51
CA ALA A 130 4.89 -6.06 13.44
C ALA A 130 3.94 -5.24 12.55
N ALA A 131 2.97 -5.89 11.90
CA ALA A 131 2.17 -5.31 10.84
C ALA A 131 1.11 -4.31 11.27
N ASP A 132 0.65 -4.35 12.51
CA ASP A 132 -0.46 -3.50 12.98
C ASP A 132 -0.13 -2.01 12.88
N LYS A 133 1.15 -1.62 12.79
CA LYS A 133 1.57 -0.22 12.62
C LYS A 133 2.03 0.14 11.21
N THR A 134 2.23 -0.85 10.34
CA THR A 134 2.84 -0.62 9.01
C THR A 134 1.84 -0.76 7.88
N ILE A 135 0.80 -1.57 8.09
CA ILE A 135 -0.27 -1.73 7.11
C ILE A 135 -1.09 -0.43 7.05
N PRO A 136 -1.44 0.06 5.84
CA PRO A 136 -2.29 1.23 5.71
C PRO A 136 -3.62 1.07 6.44
N GLN A 137 -4.07 2.13 7.10
CA GLN A 137 -5.35 2.14 7.79
C GLN A 137 -6.48 2.16 6.76
N VAL A 138 -7.53 1.39 7.02
CA VAL A 138 -8.77 1.47 6.24
C VAL A 138 -9.92 1.86 7.16
N CYS A 139 -10.74 2.79 6.70
CA CYS A 139 -11.96 3.24 7.36
C CYS A 139 -13.04 3.54 6.32
N THR A 140 -14.26 3.76 6.77
CA THR A 140 -15.42 4.05 5.91
C THR A 140 -15.91 5.49 6.10
N SER A 141 -16.29 6.13 5.00
CA SER A 141 -17.21 7.28 4.99
C SER A 141 -18.61 6.80 4.66
N SER A 142 -19.60 7.69 4.56
CA SER A 142 -20.98 7.30 4.23
C SER A 142 -21.10 6.58 2.88
N GLU A 143 -20.19 6.82 1.93
CA GLU A 143 -20.34 6.34 0.54
C GLU A 143 -19.29 5.31 0.11
N GLY A 144 -18.31 5.01 0.97
CA GLY A 144 -17.17 4.22 0.54
C GLY A 144 -16.12 3.94 1.60
N ALA A 145 -15.04 3.28 1.18
CA ALA A 145 -13.86 3.02 1.99
C ALA A 145 -12.67 3.88 1.58
N HIS A 146 -11.90 4.28 2.58
CA HIS A 146 -10.70 5.07 2.47
C HIS A 146 -9.53 4.25 2.97
N LEU A 147 -8.52 4.07 2.13
CA LEU A 147 -7.19 3.63 2.56
C LEU A 147 -6.33 4.87 2.79
N LEU A 148 -5.74 4.96 3.97
CA LEU A 148 -4.94 6.09 4.41
C LEU A 148 -3.58 5.59 4.89
N GLN A 149 -2.52 6.20 4.35
CA GLN A 149 -1.15 5.95 4.81
C GLN A 149 -0.44 7.27 5.05
N LEU A 150 0.08 7.42 6.27
CA LEU A 150 0.98 8.50 6.66
C LEU A 150 2.41 7.96 6.77
N GLY A 151 3.37 8.78 6.39
CA GLY A 151 4.78 8.51 6.64
C GLY A 151 5.16 8.78 8.09
N SER A 152 6.40 8.49 8.45
CA SER A 152 6.90 8.68 9.82
C SER A 152 6.90 10.15 10.26
N GLY A 153 6.94 11.10 9.30
CA GLY A 153 6.81 12.53 9.56
C GLY A 153 5.36 13.04 9.61
N GLY A 154 4.37 12.14 9.48
CA GLY A 154 2.95 12.49 9.44
C GLY A 154 2.49 13.04 8.08
N GLU A 155 3.34 13.01 7.07
CA GLU A 155 3.00 13.40 5.71
C GLU A 155 2.15 12.33 5.02
N PRO A 156 1.11 12.72 4.25
CA PRO A 156 0.37 11.80 3.40
C PRO A 156 1.25 11.05 2.40
N GLN A 157 1.21 9.72 2.44
CA GLN A 157 1.90 8.84 1.49
C GLN A 157 0.95 8.18 0.49
N ALA A 158 -0.24 7.79 0.93
CA ALA A 158 -1.26 7.23 0.07
C ALA A 158 -2.67 7.55 0.58
N HIS A 159 -3.56 7.85 -0.35
CA HIS A 159 -5.01 7.93 -0.11
C HIS A 159 -5.72 7.27 -1.30
N LEU A 160 -6.22 6.05 -1.09
CA LEU A 160 -7.09 5.40 -2.08
C LEU A 160 -8.54 5.47 -1.58
N TYR A 161 -9.47 5.75 -2.48
CA TYR A 161 -10.89 5.73 -2.20
C TYR A 161 -11.58 4.66 -3.04
N MET A 162 -12.50 3.92 -2.43
CA MET A 162 -13.38 2.95 -3.08
C MET A 162 -14.83 3.33 -2.84
N HIS A 163 -15.55 3.68 -3.90
CA HIS A 163 -16.98 4.00 -3.85
C HIS A 163 -17.82 2.72 -3.85
N PHE A 164 -18.77 2.61 -2.93
CA PHE A 164 -19.60 1.42 -2.77
C PHE A 164 -20.89 1.46 -3.58
N GLY A 165 -21.41 2.66 -3.90
CA GLY A 165 -22.72 2.83 -4.54
C GLY A 165 -23.90 2.56 -3.60
N TYR A 166 -23.65 2.47 -2.29
CA TYR A 166 -24.64 2.37 -1.23
C TYR A 166 -24.09 2.99 0.06
N ASP A 167 -24.98 3.34 0.98
CA ASP A 167 -24.61 3.97 2.24
C ASP A 167 -24.04 2.95 3.23
N VAL A 168 -22.98 3.33 3.94
CA VAL A 168 -22.38 2.55 5.04
C VAL A 168 -22.14 3.41 6.27
N GLU A 169 -22.06 2.77 7.44
CA GLU A 169 -21.74 3.45 8.68
C GLU A 169 -20.32 4.05 8.61
N PRO A 170 -20.15 5.37 8.84
CA PRO A 170 -18.83 6.00 8.85
C PRO A 170 -18.00 5.52 10.04
N THR A 171 -16.73 5.20 9.78
CA THR A 171 -15.75 4.82 10.81
C THR A 171 -14.47 5.64 10.74
N CYS A 172 -14.34 6.52 9.74
CA CYS A 172 -13.18 7.38 9.61
C CYS A 172 -13.16 8.50 10.67
N ASP A 173 -11.94 8.87 11.09
CA ASP A 173 -11.69 10.12 11.80
C ASP A 173 -11.76 11.28 10.80
N GLU A 174 -12.74 12.17 10.99
CA GLU A 174 -12.96 13.33 10.11
C GLU A 174 -11.75 14.28 10.07
N ALA A 175 -11.00 14.42 11.16
CA ALA A 175 -9.82 15.27 11.20
C ALA A 175 -8.70 14.69 10.33
N LEU A 176 -8.53 13.37 10.34
CA LEU A 176 -7.56 12.69 9.48
C LEU A 176 -7.96 12.79 7.99
N LEU A 177 -9.23 12.57 7.67
CA LEU A 177 -9.75 12.72 6.30
C LEU A 177 -9.56 14.13 5.76
N THR A 178 -9.87 15.15 6.58
CA THR A 178 -9.70 16.56 6.20
C THR A 178 -8.25 16.86 5.85
N ARG A 179 -7.31 16.47 6.72
CA ARG A 179 -5.86 16.66 6.50
C ARG A 179 -5.36 16.01 5.21
N LEU A 180 -5.86 14.83 4.88
CA LEU A 180 -5.47 14.10 3.67
C LEU A 180 -6.07 14.72 2.40
N SER A 181 -7.32 15.18 2.50
CA SER A 181 -8.02 15.84 1.39
C SER A 181 -7.39 17.19 1.04
N GLU A 182 -7.00 17.97 2.05
CA GLU A 182 -6.29 19.25 1.85
C GLU A 182 -4.91 19.06 1.22
N ALA A 183 -4.24 17.94 1.50
CA ALA A 183 -2.92 17.64 0.93
C ALA A 183 -2.98 17.19 -0.53
N GLY A 184 -4.10 16.62 -0.98
CA GLY A 184 -4.34 16.19 -2.36
C GLY A 184 -4.92 17.26 -3.27
N ALA A 185 -5.38 18.39 -2.73
CA ALA A 185 -5.98 19.46 -3.52
C ALA A 185 -4.97 20.07 -4.51
N PRO A 186 -5.31 20.20 -5.80
CA PRO A 186 -4.45 20.88 -6.77
C PRO A 186 -4.25 22.34 -6.33
N LYS A 187 -2.99 22.76 -6.20
CA LYS A 187 -2.62 24.16 -5.98
C LYS A 187 -2.78 24.98 -7.25
#